data_AF-A0A4R2HUX9-F1
#
_entry.id   AF-A0A4R2HUX9-F1
#
_cell.length_a   1.000
_cell.length_b   1.000
_cell.length_c   1.000
_cell.angle_alpha   90.00
_cell.angle_beta   90.00
_cell.angle_gamma   90.00
#
_symmetry.space_group_name_H-M   'P 1'
#
loop_
_entity.id
_entity.type
_entity.pdbx_description
1 polymer ?
#
loop_
_entity_poly.entity_id
_entity_poly.type
_entity_poly.pdbx_seq_one_letter_code
_entity_poly.pdbx_strand_id
1 'polypeptide(L)'
;MLCERAPDRPNADGDGPKTAGGERAGSATGGGGEVAGGGGAGVAGRGDGLLRPPGVEGRAAGEVEFRYCDADGLREAVRGARVLLLWDFFSTAVRDVWADAGTLEWIHVTAAGVDTLLFDELRDSNVVVTNAHGVFDRPIAEYVLGAVIAHAKDSRHSLDLQRRREWRHRETHTVLGTKALVVGTGAIGREIARLLRAAGLQVRGAGRVARSADPDFGEVIASGNLADEVGEVDHLVLAAPLTAATRGLVDAKVLDAMKPGSHLINVARGPMVDEAALLNALQDRRIAATLDVFDREPLPPDHPLWDAPGATITAHMSGDVIGWRDVLAAQFVDNLQRWQAGEPLRNVVDKKLGYIPSGAR
;
A
#
# COMPACT_ATOMS: atom_id res chain seq x y z
N MET A 1 -0.21 -12.16 19.99
CA MET A 1 -0.36 -10.73 20.35
C MET A 1 -0.72 -9.92 19.12
N LEU A 2 -1.53 -8.87 19.26
CA LEU A 2 -2.01 -8.02 18.18
C LEU A 2 -1.75 -6.55 18.47
N CYS A 3 -1.02 -5.85 17.58
CA CYS A 3 -0.65 -4.44 17.74
C CYS A 3 -1.32 -3.54 16.69
N GLU A 4 -1.93 -2.44 17.14
CA GLU A 4 -2.56 -1.40 16.32
C GLU A 4 -1.96 0.00 16.52
N ARG A 5 -2.26 0.91 15.57
CA ARG A 5 -1.97 2.35 15.66
C ARG A 5 -2.86 3.01 16.72
N ALA A 6 -2.28 3.85 17.57
CA ALA A 6 -3.07 4.83 18.32
C ALA A 6 -3.65 5.89 17.34
N PRO A 7 -4.86 6.42 17.57
CA PRO A 7 -5.39 7.48 16.72
C PRO A 7 -4.49 8.72 16.78
N ASP A 8 -4.27 9.35 15.62
CA ASP A 8 -3.48 10.58 15.49
C ASP A 8 -4.00 11.63 16.49
N ARG A 9 -3.21 11.93 17.53
CA ARG A 9 -3.49 13.08 18.38
C ARG A 9 -3.26 14.33 17.54
N PRO A 10 -4.24 15.24 17.40
CA PRO A 10 -3.94 16.56 16.86
C PRO A 10 -2.92 17.23 17.80
N ASN A 11 -1.90 17.85 17.21
CA ASN A 11 -0.95 18.70 17.93
C ASN A 11 -1.73 19.67 18.82
N ALA A 12 -1.52 19.57 20.13
CA ALA A 12 -1.96 20.57 21.08
C ALA A 12 -0.95 21.73 21.04
N ASP A 13 -1.12 22.62 20.06
CA ASP A 13 -0.58 23.97 20.18
C ASP A 13 -1.55 24.80 21.00
N GLY A 14 -1.02 25.39 22.07
CA GLY A 14 -1.77 26.18 23.02
C GLY A 14 -2.22 27.52 22.45
N ASP A 15 -3.40 27.96 22.89
CA ASP A 15 -3.57 29.34 23.30
C ASP A 15 -4.80 29.47 24.23
N GLY A 16 -4.61 30.15 25.35
CA GLY A 16 -5.68 30.86 26.05
C GLY A 16 -5.51 32.36 25.78
N PRO A 17 -6.46 33.25 26.16
CA PRO A 17 -7.54 33.02 27.10
C PRO A 17 -8.94 33.51 26.65
N LYS A 18 -9.91 33.16 27.49
CA LYS A 18 -11.33 33.54 27.53
C LYS A 18 -11.61 35.04 27.41
N THR A 19 -12.71 35.38 26.71
CA THR A 19 -13.75 36.38 27.10
C THR A 19 -15.07 35.99 26.37
N ALA A 20 -16.10 35.47 27.05
CA ALA A 20 -17.21 36.18 27.71
C ALA A 20 -18.24 36.84 26.76
N GLY A 21 -19.49 36.35 26.81
CA GLY A 21 -20.69 37.16 26.58
C GLY A 21 -21.76 36.59 25.63
N GLY A 22 -22.95 36.30 26.17
CA GLY A 22 -24.21 36.57 25.45
C GLY A 22 -25.17 35.40 25.22
N GLU A 23 -26.09 35.20 26.17
CA GLU A 23 -27.34 34.45 26.02
C GLU A 23 -28.21 34.96 24.86
N ARG A 24 -28.99 34.07 24.23
CA ARG A 24 -30.47 34.20 24.15
C ARG A 24 -31.14 32.96 23.56
N ALA A 25 -32.25 32.60 24.18
CA ALA A 25 -33.22 31.57 23.82
C ALA A 25 -34.10 31.98 22.63
N GLY A 26 -34.70 30.98 21.97
CA GLY A 26 -35.76 31.16 20.98
C GLY A 26 -36.37 29.84 20.53
N SER A 27 -37.49 29.48 21.17
CA SER A 27 -38.40 28.37 20.83
C SER A 27 -39.16 28.60 19.52
N ALA A 28 -39.55 27.53 18.81
CA ALA A 28 -40.94 27.12 18.55
C ALA A 28 -41.16 26.34 17.22
N THR A 29 -41.66 25.12 17.39
CA THR A 29 -42.84 24.47 16.74
C THR A 29 -42.96 24.22 15.22
N GLY A 30 -43.37 22.97 14.92
CA GLY A 30 -44.20 22.54 13.78
C GLY A 30 -43.43 21.74 12.72
N GLY A 31 -43.82 20.55 12.25
CA GLY A 31 -44.99 19.71 12.41
C GLY A 31 -45.07 18.78 11.20
N GLY A 32 -45.41 17.49 11.41
CA GLY A 32 -46.00 16.61 10.39
C GLY A 32 -45.05 15.70 9.58
N GLY A 33 -45.45 14.42 9.46
CA GLY A 33 -45.18 13.62 8.26
C GLY A 33 -44.36 12.34 8.44
N GLU A 34 -45.03 11.28 8.87
CA GLU A 34 -44.63 9.87 8.72
C GLU A 34 -44.60 9.49 7.22
N VAL A 35 -43.54 8.84 6.71
CA VAL A 35 -43.59 7.62 5.83
C VAL A 35 -42.19 6.98 5.79
N ALA A 36 -42.17 5.67 6.01
CA ALA A 36 -41.02 4.78 6.00
C ALA A 36 -40.50 4.39 4.60
N GLY A 37 -39.24 3.94 4.56
CA GLY A 37 -38.85 2.82 3.70
C GLY A 37 -37.98 3.16 2.49
N GLY A 38 -36.68 3.33 2.70
CA GLY A 38 -35.68 3.34 1.64
C GLY A 38 -34.35 2.82 2.18
N GLY A 39 -34.05 1.55 1.88
CA GLY A 39 -32.83 0.88 2.32
C GLY A 39 -31.57 1.58 1.81
N GLY A 40 -30.89 2.27 2.71
CA GLY A 40 -29.50 2.67 2.55
C GLY A 40 -28.64 1.68 3.32
N ALA A 41 -27.86 0.88 2.62
CA ALA A 41 -26.73 0.17 3.21
C ALA A 41 -25.77 1.24 3.75
N GLY A 42 -25.92 1.55 5.04
CA GLY A 42 -25.05 2.45 5.76
C GLY A 42 -23.63 1.90 5.69
N VAL A 43 -22.75 2.67 5.06
CA VAL A 43 -21.31 2.59 5.26
C VAL A 43 -21.10 2.75 6.76
N ALA A 44 -20.83 1.63 7.44
CA ALA A 44 -20.61 1.60 8.87
C ALA A 44 -19.45 2.54 9.20
N GLY A 45 -19.82 3.62 9.90
CA GLY A 45 -18.93 4.66 10.34
C GLY A 45 -17.91 4.18 11.36
N ARG A 46 -16.90 5.04 11.49
CA ARG A 46 -15.96 5.19 12.59
C ARG A 46 -16.52 4.66 13.91
N GLY A 47 -15.92 3.59 14.41
CA GLY A 47 -16.00 3.18 15.81
C GLY A 47 -14.63 3.38 16.44
N ASP A 48 -14.59 4.18 17.52
CA ASP A 48 -13.43 4.41 18.39
C ASP A 48 -13.12 3.14 19.22
N GLY A 49 -12.65 2.09 18.56
CA GLY A 49 -12.28 0.83 19.18
C GLY A 49 -11.20 0.13 18.38
N LEU A 50 -10.34 -0.63 19.10
CA LEU A 50 -9.31 -1.49 18.53
C LEU A 50 -9.90 -2.29 17.33
N LEU A 51 -9.42 -2.05 16.12
CA LEU A 51 -9.77 -2.72 14.85
C LEU A 51 -9.29 -4.19 14.84
N ARG A 52 -9.90 -5.00 15.70
CA ARG A 52 -9.53 -6.40 15.87
C ARG A 52 -9.57 -7.16 14.53
N PRO A 53 -8.58 -8.03 14.26
CA PRO A 53 -8.63 -8.96 13.15
C PRO A 53 -9.93 -9.78 13.20
N PRO A 54 -10.67 -9.85 12.08
CA PRO A 54 -11.97 -10.50 12.07
C PRO A 54 -11.84 -12.01 12.31
N GLY A 55 -12.44 -12.48 13.39
CA GLY A 55 -12.68 -13.90 13.67
C GLY A 55 -11.43 -14.73 13.95
N VAL A 56 -10.29 -14.14 14.30
CA VAL A 56 -9.06 -14.90 14.58
C VAL A 56 -9.22 -15.84 15.77
N GLU A 57 -9.88 -15.42 16.86
CA GLU A 57 -10.07 -16.29 18.04
C GLU A 57 -10.95 -17.50 17.74
N GLY A 58 -11.99 -17.31 16.93
CA GLY A 58 -12.91 -18.39 16.56
C GLY A 58 -12.34 -19.35 15.51
N ARG A 59 -11.30 -18.92 14.76
CA ARG A 59 -10.66 -19.71 13.71
C ARG A 59 -9.39 -20.44 14.22
N ALA A 60 -8.76 -19.95 15.29
CA ALA A 60 -7.60 -20.58 15.91
C ALA A 60 -8.01 -21.83 16.70
N ALA A 61 -7.26 -22.92 16.55
CA ALA A 61 -7.49 -24.17 17.29
C ALA A 61 -6.52 -24.26 18.49
N GLY A 62 -6.98 -24.88 19.59
CA GLY A 62 -6.17 -25.15 20.79
C GLY A 62 -6.16 -24.03 21.84
N GLU A 63 -5.38 -24.23 22.90
CA GLU A 63 -5.20 -23.27 24.00
C GLU A 63 -4.25 -22.14 23.57
N VAL A 64 -4.79 -21.07 22.98
CA VAL A 64 -4.06 -19.85 22.63
C VAL A 64 -4.57 -18.70 23.49
N GLU A 65 -3.67 -18.06 24.25
CA GLU A 65 -3.96 -16.81 24.94
C GLU A 65 -3.76 -15.63 23.98
N PHE A 66 -4.84 -14.91 23.66
CA PHE A 66 -4.78 -13.70 22.85
C PHE A 66 -4.65 -12.45 23.71
N ARG A 67 -3.60 -11.66 23.45
CA ARG A 67 -3.41 -10.32 24.02
C ARG A 67 -3.48 -9.27 22.92
N TYR A 68 -4.34 -8.28 23.13
CA TYR A 68 -4.60 -7.18 22.22
C TYR A 68 -4.06 -5.90 22.83
N CYS A 69 -3.31 -5.12 22.05
CA CYS A 69 -2.81 -3.82 22.47
C CYS A 69 -2.68 -2.89 21.26
N ASP A 70 -2.54 -1.61 21.55
CA ASP A 70 -1.95 -0.65 20.62
C ASP A 70 -0.43 -0.59 20.81
N ALA A 71 0.23 0.34 20.12
CA ALA A 71 1.66 0.60 20.27
C ALA A 71 2.08 0.91 21.72
N ASP A 72 1.27 1.66 22.47
CA ASP A 72 1.59 2.08 23.84
C ASP A 72 1.59 0.88 24.81
N GLY A 73 0.63 -0.04 24.64
CA GLY A 73 0.52 -1.27 25.45
C GLY A 73 1.47 -2.41 25.04
N LEU A 74 2.19 -2.27 23.92
CA LEU A 74 2.97 -3.36 23.32
C LEU A 74 4.08 -3.88 24.25
N ARG A 75 4.73 -2.98 25.00
CA ARG A 75 5.85 -3.34 25.90
C ARG A 75 5.47 -4.38 26.94
N GLU A 76 4.29 -4.22 27.55
CA GLU A 76 3.84 -5.13 28.59
C GLU A 76 3.40 -6.45 27.98
N ALA A 77 2.58 -6.39 26.94
CA ALA A 77 1.92 -7.57 26.46
C ALA A 77 2.86 -8.49 25.63
N VAL A 78 4.01 -7.99 25.14
CA VAL A 78 5.02 -8.80 24.40
C VAL A 78 5.82 -9.71 25.33
N ARG A 79 5.86 -9.39 26.63
CA ARG A 79 6.57 -10.20 27.63
C ARG A 79 5.92 -11.59 27.74
N GLY A 80 6.73 -12.62 27.50
CA GLY A 80 6.27 -14.01 27.49
C GLY A 80 5.46 -14.39 26.25
N ALA A 81 5.26 -13.49 25.28
CA ALA A 81 4.63 -13.83 24.02
C ALA A 81 5.62 -14.59 23.11
N ARG A 82 5.12 -15.63 22.44
CA ARG A 82 5.89 -16.41 21.45
C ARG A 82 5.56 -16.01 20.00
N VAL A 83 4.37 -15.47 19.78
CA VAL A 83 3.86 -15.06 18.46
C VAL A 83 3.28 -13.65 18.50
N LEU A 84 3.71 -12.82 17.54
CA LEU A 84 3.17 -11.48 17.30
C LEU A 84 2.53 -11.43 15.91
N LEU A 85 1.25 -11.07 15.87
CA LEU A 85 0.57 -10.61 14.66
C LEU A 85 0.64 -9.09 14.65
N LEU A 86 1.48 -8.54 13.78
CA LEU A 86 1.56 -7.10 13.55
C LEU A 86 0.47 -6.71 12.56
N TRP A 87 -0.66 -6.23 13.11
CA TRP A 87 -1.87 -5.92 12.34
C TRP A 87 -1.80 -4.53 11.67
N ASP A 88 -1.26 -3.55 12.39
CA ASP A 88 -0.86 -2.28 11.80
C ASP A 88 0.58 -2.36 11.26
N PHE A 89 0.71 -2.40 9.94
CA PHE A 89 2.01 -2.52 9.29
C PHE A 89 2.84 -1.23 9.34
N PHE A 90 2.23 -0.07 9.64
CA PHE A 90 2.95 1.19 9.80
C PHE A 90 3.59 1.33 11.17
N SER A 91 3.26 0.45 12.13
CA SER A 91 3.80 0.51 13.47
C SER A 91 5.30 0.17 13.49
N THR A 92 6.07 1.07 14.09
CA THR A 92 7.51 0.91 14.39
C THR A 92 7.76 0.40 15.81
N ALA A 93 6.69 0.25 16.62
CA ALA A 93 6.77 0.03 18.06
C ALA A 93 7.51 -1.25 18.46
N VAL A 94 7.55 -2.27 17.58
CA VAL A 94 8.30 -3.52 17.82
C VAL A 94 9.77 -3.24 18.11
N ARG A 95 10.37 -2.24 17.44
CA ARG A 95 11.76 -1.83 17.67
C ARG A 95 11.96 -1.32 19.09
N ASP A 96 11.05 -0.47 19.57
CA ASP A 96 11.17 0.23 20.85
C ASP A 96 10.98 -0.69 22.06
N VAL A 97 10.39 -1.87 21.84
CA VAL A 97 10.13 -2.88 22.87
C VAL A 97 10.96 -4.14 22.68
N TRP A 98 11.90 -4.16 21.72
CA TRP A 98 12.62 -5.38 21.33
C TRP A 98 13.34 -6.06 22.51
N ALA A 99 13.88 -5.27 23.44
CA ALA A 99 14.51 -5.77 24.66
C ALA A 99 13.58 -6.58 25.58
N ASP A 100 12.26 -6.33 25.52
CA ASP A 100 11.23 -7.04 26.28
C ASP A 100 10.71 -8.30 25.53
N ALA A 101 11.06 -8.48 24.26
CA ALA A 101 10.55 -9.52 23.37
C ALA A 101 11.39 -10.82 23.37
N GLY A 102 12.07 -11.13 24.48
CA GLY A 102 13.05 -12.23 24.57
C GLY A 102 12.51 -13.65 24.34
N THR A 103 11.19 -13.84 24.38
CA THR A 103 10.52 -15.13 24.12
C THR A 103 9.90 -15.22 22.73
N LEU A 104 9.99 -14.15 21.94
CA LEU A 104 9.33 -14.08 20.64
C LEU A 104 10.03 -15.02 19.65
N GLU A 105 9.25 -15.84 18.95
CA GLU A 105 9.75 -16.82 17.98
C GLU A 105 9.29 -16.50 16.56
N TRP A 106 8.11 -15.89 16.42
CA TRP A 106 7.50 -15.59 15.13
C TRP A 106 6.73 -14.27 15.12
N ILE A 107 6.94 -13.47 14.07
CA ILE A 107 6.16 -12.28 13.73
C ILE A 107 5.47 -12.51 12.38
N HIS A 108 4.15 -12.31 12.32
CA HIS A 108 3.40 -12.21 11.06
C HIS A 108 3.01 -10.75 10.81
N VAL A 109 3.34 -10.24 9.63
CA VAL A 109 2.96 -8.89 9.19
C VAL A 109 1.82 -8.96 8.19
N THR A 110 0.76 -8.19 8.42
CA THR A 110 -0.40 -8.12 7.53
C THR A 110 -0.24 -7.16 6.35
N ALA A 111 0.95 -7.16 5.76
CA ALA A 111 1.27 -6.40 4.55
C ALA A 111 2.19 -7.21 3.64
N ALA A 112 2.23 -6.85 2.35
CA ALA A 112 3.18 -7.46 1.41
C ALA A 112 4.63 -7.02 1.69
N GLY A 113 4.84 -5.75 2.01
CA GLY A 113 6.16 -5.22 2.40
C GLY A 113 6.39 -5.32 3.91
N VAL A 114 7.66 -5.42 4.30
CA VAL A 114 8.10 -5.53 5.71
C VAL A 114 9.12 -4.45 6.08
N ASP A 115 9.30 -3.45 5.22
CA ASP A 115 10.32 -2.42 5.32
C ASP A 115 10.25 -1.61 6.63
N THR A 116 9.04 -1.30 7.12
CA THR A 116 8.83 -0.61 8.40
C THR A 116 9.23 -1.46 9.62
N LEU A 117 9.09 -2.79 9.52
CA LEU A 117 9.36 -3.72 10.63
C LEU A 117 10.87 -4.02 10.77
N LEU A 118 11.62 -4.10 9.68
CA LEU A 118 12.97 -4.67 9.72
C LEU A 118 14.04 -3.66 10.21
N PHE A 119 14.42 -3.80 11.48
CA PHE A 119 15.59 -3.17 12.12
C PHE A 119 16.71 -4.19 12.37
N ASP A 120 17.94 -3.71 12.64
CA ASP A 120 19.16 -4.53 12.66
C ASP A 120 19.08 -5.72 13.61
N GLU A 121 18.62 -5.50 14.84
CA GLU A 121 18.50 -6.56 15.84
C GLU A 121 17.46 -7.63 15.44
N LEU A 122 16.36 -7.23 14.77
CA LEU A 122 15.41 -8.20 14.21
C LEU A 122 16.02 -8.97 13.03
N ARG A 123 16.85 -8.33 12.19
CA ARG A 123 17.52 -9.00 11.06
C ARG A 123 18.49 -10.07 11.53
N ASP A 124 19.17 -9.84 12.66
CA ASP A 124 20.18 -10.75 13.22
C ASP A 124 19.63 -11.77 14.21
N SER A 125 18.36 -11.68 14.59
CA SER A 125 17.73 -12.63 15.52
C SER A 125 17.31 -13.95 14.86
N ASN A 126 16.92 -14.93 15.69
CA ASN A 126 16.30 -16.17 15.22
C ASN A 126 14.78 -16.06 15.02
N VAL A 127 14.18 -14.90 15.29
CA VAL A 127 12.73 -14.69 15.15
C VAL A 127 12.35 -14.78 13.67
N VAL A 128 11.42 -15.68 13.35
CA VAL A 128 10.91 -15.86 11.99
C VAL A 128 9.96 -14.71 11.65
N VAL A 129 10.07 -14.18 10.44
CA VAL A 129 9.14 -13.15 9.94
C VAL A 129 8.38 -13.74 8.75
N THR A 130 7.06 -13.67 8.79
CA THR A 130 6.20 -13.96 7.63
C THR A 130 5.37 -12.74 7.28
N ASN A 131 4.95 -12.64 6.02
CA ASN A 131 4.16 -11.51 5.52
C ASN A 131 2.88 -11.97 4.81
N ALA A 132 2.13 -11.01 4.28
CA ALA A 132 0.87 -11.24 3.60
C ALA A 132 0.98 -11.53 2.08
N HIS A 133 2.07 -12.14 1.65
CA HIS A 133 2.25 -12.51 0.24
C HIS A 133 1.09 -13.37 -0.29
N GLY A 134 0.65 -13.08 -1.52
CA GLY A 134 -0.48 -13.74 -2.17
C GLY A 134 -1.84 -13.06 -1.95
N VAL A 135 -1.98 -12.21 -0.92
CA VAL A 135 -3.27 -11.57 -0.61
C VAL A 135 -3.57 -10.40 -1.55
N PHE A 136 -2.54 -9.61 -1.87
CA PHE A 136 -2.69 -8.33 -2.58
C PHE A 136 -2.37 -8.40 -4.07
N ASP A 137 -1.89 -9.54 -4.57
CA ASP A 137 -1.39 -9.70 -5.94
C ASP A 137 -2.44 -9.27 -6.99
N ARG A 138 -3.65 -9.82 -6.87
CA ARG A 138 -4.74 -9.56 -7.80
C ARG A 138 -5.35 -8.16 -7.63
N PRO A 139 -5.75 -7.73 -6.41
CA PRO A 139 -6.24 -6.38 -6.17
C PRO A 139 -5.34 -5.27 -6.72
N ILE A 140 -4.03 -5.32 -6.42
CA ILE A 140 -3.08 -4.30 -6.88
C ILE A 140 -2.96 -4.32 -8.41
N ALA A 141 -2.95 -5.50 -9.02
CA ALA A 141 -2.89 -5.60 -10.47
C ALA A 141 -4.15 -5.04 -11.17
N GLU A 142 -5.33 -5.24 -10.58
CA GLU A 142 -6.59 -4.63 -11.05
C GLU A 142 -6.54 -3.11 -10.94
N TYR A 143 -6.01 -2.59 -9.82
CA TYR A 143 -5.79 -1.15 -9.64
C TYR A 143 -4.85 -0.59 -10.71
N VAL A 144 -3.71 -1.24 -10.98
CA VAL A 144 -2.74 -0.81 -12.01
C VAL A 144 -3.37 -0.81 -13.40
N LEU A 145 -4.11 -1.86 -13.78
CA LEU A 145 -4.84 -1.90 -15.04
C LEU A 145 -5.86 -0.77 -15.13
N GLY A 146 -6.59 -0.50 -14.03
CA GLY A 146 -7.51 0.63 -13.93
C GLY A 146 -6.81 1.97 -14.12
N ALA A 147 -5.65 2.17 -13.53
CA ALA A 147 -4.84 3.39 -13.68
C ALA A 147 -4.36 3.58 -15.14
N VAL A 148 -3.90 2.52 -15.80
CA VAL A 148 -3.52 2.53 -17.22
C VAL A 148 -4.70 2.92 -18.11
N ILE A 149 -5.88 2.32 -17.89
CA ILE A 149 -7.10 2.64 -18.64
C ILE A 149 -7.54 4.08 -18.38
N ALA A 150 -7.53 4.52 -17.11
CA ALA A 150 -7.93 5.86 -16.73
C ALA A 150 -7.01 6.93 -17.34
N HIS A 151 -5.71 6.67 -17.44
CA HIS A 151 -4.76 7.52 -18.16
C HIS A 151 -5.07 7.57 -19.65
N ALA A 152 -5.21 6.42 -20.32
CA ALA A 152 -5.48 6.35 -21.75
C ALA A 152 -6.83 7.00 -22.13
N LYS A 153 -7.85 6.89 -21.28
CA LYS A 153 -9.18 7.51 -21.45
C LYS A 153 -9.29 8.90 -20.86
N ASP A 154 -8.19 9.42 -20.31
CA ASP A 154 -8.06 10.73 -19.69
C ASP A 154 -9.27 11.01 -18.74
N SER A 155 -9.56 10.01 -17.90
CA SER A 155 -10.74 10.01 -17.02
C SER A 155 -10.70 11.16 -16.02
N ARG A 156 -9.50 11.55 -15.55
CA ARG A 156 -9.32 12.70 -14.66
C ARG A 156 -9.86 14.00 -15.28
N HIS A 157 -9.48 14.30 -16.52
CA HIS A 157 -9.96 15.50 -17.19
C HIS A 157 -11.48 15.45 -17.42
N SER A 158 -12.04 14.28 -17.75
CA SER A 158 -13.48 14.09 -17.84
C SER A 158 -14.21 14.41 -16.52
N LEU A 159 -13.65 13.97 -15.38
CA LEU A 159 -14.21 14.26 -14.05
C LEU A 159 -14.14 15.76 -13.72
N ASP A 160 -13.06 16.44 -14.09
CA ASP A 160 -12.92 17.89 -13.89
C ASP A 160 -13.94 18.67 -14.73
N LEU A 161 -14.13 18.29 -16.00
CA LEU A 161 -15.17 18.85 -16.86
C LEU A 161 -16.57 18.62 -16.29
N GLN A 162 -16.85 17.40 -15.78
CA GLN A 162 -18.12 17.09 -15.13
C GLN A 162 -18.38 17.97 -13.91
N ARG A 163 -17.37 18.16 -13.03
CA ARG A 163 -17.47 19.05 -11.86
C ARG A 163 -17.77 20.49 -12.26
N ARG A 164 -17.22 20.94 -13.40
CA ARG A 164 -17.46 22.27 -13.99
C ARG A 164 -18.74 22.35 -14.83
N ARG A 165 -19.44 21.23 -15.02
CA ARG A 165 -20.61 21.09 -15.90
C ARG A 165 -20.32 21.51 -17.36
N GLU A 166 -19.11 21.23 -17.82
CA GLU A 166 -18.65 21.54 -19.18
C GLU A 166 -18.76 20.31 -20.08
N TRP A 167 -19.49 20.42 -21.20
CA TRP A 167 -19.52 19.39 -22.23
C TRP A 167 -18.45 19.66 -23.28
N ARG A 168 -17.42 18.81 -23.34
CA ARG A 168 -16.33 18.96 -24.30
C ARG A 168 -15.95 17.61 -24.91
N HIS A 169 -16.19 17.47 -26.21
CA HIS A 169 -15.71 16.32 -26.99
C HIS A 169 -14.19 16.40 -27.16
N ARG A 170 -13.51 15.26 -27.03
CA ARG A 170 -12.07 15.11 -27.26
C ARG A 170 -11.70 13.67 -27.59
N GLU A 171 -10.58 13.49 -28.27
CA GLU A 171 -10.02 12.18 -28.55
C GLU A 171 -9.35 11.60 -27.30
N THR A 172 -9.29 10.26 -27.24
CA THR A 172 -8.60 9.52 -26.18
C THR A 172 -7.70 8.47 -26.80
N HIS A 173 -6.78 7.92 -26.01
CA HIS A 173 -5.83 6.93 -26.49
C HIS A 173 -6.37 5.50 -26.30
N THR A 174 -5.85 4.57 -27.11
CA THR A 174 -6.03 3.13 -26.90
C THR A 174 -4.84 2.59 -26.09
N VAL A 175 -5.09 1.57 -25.28
CA VAL A 175 -4.02 0.85 -24.56
C VAL A 175 -3.41 -0.27 -25.41
N LEU A 176 -4.12 -0.72 -26.45
CA LEU A 176 -3.68 -1.80 -27.33
C LEU A 176 -2.35 -1.42 -28.01
N GLY A 177 -1.33 -2.25 -27.83
CA GLY A 177 0.01 -2.07 -28.41
C GLY A 177 0.91 -1.11 -27.65
N THR A 178 0.44 -0.47 -26.58
CA THR A 178 1.30 0.36 -25.70
C THR A 178 2.27 -0.52 -24.91
N LYS A 179 3.39 0.07 -24.48
CA LYS A 179 4.50 -0.62 -23.81
C LYS A 179 4.51 -0.30 -22.32
N ALA A 180 4.60 -1.33 -21.48
CA ALA A 180 4.76 -1.20 -20.04
C ALA A 180 6.05 -1.87 -19.56
N LEU A 181 6.74 -1.20 -18.64
CA LEU A 181 7.86 -1.75 -17.88
C LEU A 181 7.49 -1.84 -16.40
N VAL A 182 7.49 -3.06 -15.87
CA VAL A 182 7.11 -3.33 -14.47
C VAL A 182 8.34 -3.62 -13.63
N VAL A 183 8.67 -2.72 -12.72
CA VAL A 183 9.74 -2.87 -11.73
C VAL A 183 9.25 -3.71 -10.57
N GLY A 184 9.82 -4.91 -10.42
CA GLY A 184 9.41 -5.91 -9.45
C GLY A 184 8.85 -7.14 -10.14
N THR A 185 9.59 -8.25 -10.10
CA THR A 185 9.21 -9.52 -10.77
C THR A 185 8.70 -10.59 -9.80
N GLY A 186 8.15 -10.14 -8.66
CA GLY A 186 7.45 -10.97 -7.67
C GLY A 186 5.99 -11.21 -8.05
N ALA A 187 5.20 -11.77 -7.12
CA ALA A 187 3.83 -12.19 -7.42
C ALA A 187 2.91 -11.04 -7.88
N ILE A 188 2.94 -9.88 -7.19
CA ILE A 188 2.23 -8.65 -7.60
C ILE A 188 2.62 -8.25 -9.03
N GLY A 189 3.92 -8.08 -9.31
CA GLY A 189 4.40 -7.66 -10.62
C GLY A 189 4.04 -8.65 -11.74
N ARG A 190 4.05 -9.96 -11.45
CA ARG A 190 3.62 -10.99 -12.41
C ARG A 190 2.13 -10.91 -12.70
N GLU A 191 1.30 -10.66 -11.69
CA GLU A 191 -0.14 -10.49 -11.90
C GLU A 191 -0.47 -9.19 -12.66
N ILE A 192 0.28 -8.11 -12.38
CA ILE A 192 0.25 -6.89 -13.21
C ILE A 192 0.55 -7.24 -14.68
N ALA A 193 1.65 -7.97 -14.94
CA ALA A 193 2.04 -8.32 -16.30
C ALA A 193 0.98 -9.16 -17.02
N ARG A 194 0.39 -10.15 -16.34
CA ARG A 194 -0.68 -10.98 -16.90
C ARG A 194 -1.90 -10.15 -17.28
N LEU A 195 -2.34 -9.24 -16.42
CA LEU A 195 -3.49 -8.37 -16.69
C LEU A 195 -3.23 -7.35 -17.80
N LEU A 196 -2.08 -6.68 -17.78
CA LEU A 196 -1.73 -5.71 -18.81
C LEU A 196 -1.57 -6.38 -20.19
N ARG A 197 -0.98 -7.59 -20.25
CA ARG A 197 -0.92 -8.38 -21.50
C ARG A 197 -2.30 -8.78 -21.99
N ALA A 198 -3.18 -9.21 -21.10
CA ALA A 198 -4.57 -9.54 -21.45
C ALA A 198 -5.33 -8.33 -22.02
N ALA A 199 -4.97 -7.10 -21.61
CA ALA A 199 -5.49 -5.86 -22.17
C ALA A 199 -4.80 -5.42 -23.48
N GLY A 200 -3.82 -6.17 -23.97
CA GLY A 200 -3.14 -5.92 -25.25
C GLY A 200 -1.88 -5.08 -25.17
N LEU A 201 -1.32 -4.85 -23.97
CA LEU A 201 -0.03 -4.17 -23.81
C LEU A 201 1.15 -5.11 -24.06
N GLN A 202 2.25 -4.55 -24.53
CA GLN A 202 3.56 -5.21 -24.53
C GLN A 202 4.21 -4.98 -23.17
N VAL A 203 4.49 -6.04 -22.41
CA VAL A 203 5.01 -5.92 -21.04
C VAL A 203 6.37 -6.57 -20.92
N ARG A 204 7.34 -5.80 -20.38
CA ARG A 204 8.67 -6.23 -19.92
C ARG A 204 8.77 -6.05 -18.41
N GLY A 205 9.67 -6.81 -17.78
CA GLY A 205 9.96 -6.70 -16.35
C GLY A 205 11.28 -5.97 -16.11
N ALA A 206 11.44 -5.39 -14.92
CA ALA A 206 12.72 -4.95 -14.39
C ALA A 206 12.93 -5.57 -13.01
N GLY A 207 14.06 -6.26 -12.83
CA GLY A 207 14.40 -6.92 -11.57
C GLY A 207 15.88 -6.86 -11.29
N ARG A 208 16.32 -7.47 -10.19
CA ARG A 208 17.74 -7.46 -9.79
C ARG A 208 18.67 -8.06 -10.85
N VAL A 209 18.21 -9.09 -11.55
CA VAL A 209 18.99 -9.83 -12.55
C VAL A 209 18.19 -9.93 -13.84
N ALA A 210 18.85 -9.58 -14.95
CA ALA A 210 18.28 -9.66 -16.28
C ALA A 210 18.03 -11.13 -16.70
N ARG A 211 16.92 -11.38 -17.41
CA ARG A 211 16.49 -12.69 -17.90
C ARG A 211 15.77 -12.53 -19.24
N SER A 212 16.05 -13.38 -20.21
CA SER A 212 15.53 -13.24 -21.58
C SER A 212 14.26 -14.05 -21.89
N ALA A 213 13.83 -14.94 -21.00
CA ALA A 213 12.69 -15.84 -21.23
C ALA A 213 11.86 -16.06 -19.95
N ASP A 214 11.39 -14.98 -19.32
CA ASP A 214 10.43 -15.05 -18.22
C ASP A 214 9.01 -15.32 -18.76
N PRO A 215 8.23 -16.23 -18.15
CA PRO A 215 6.89 -16.59 -18.65
C PRO A 215 5.91 -15.41 -18.64
N ASP A 216 5.99 -14.53 -17.65
CA ASP A 216 5.05 -13.40 -17.50
C ASP A 216 5.56 -12.14 -18.18
N PHE A 217 6.88 -11.95 -18.25
CA PHE A 217 7.50 -10.72 -18.76
C PHE A 217 8.18 -10.86 -20.13
N GLY A 218 8.39 -12.08 -20.63
CA GLY A 218 9.26 -12.32 -21.78
C GLY A 218 10.70 -11.91 -21.42
N GLU A 219 11.00 -10.63 -21.57
CA GLU A 219 12.27 -10.05 -21.14
C GLU A 219 12.14 -9.36 -19.78
N VAL A 220 13.12 -9.62 -18.91
CA VAL A 220 13.38 -8.89 -17.68
C VAL A 220 14.74 -8.21 -17.80
N ILE A 221 14.78 -6.89 -17.65
CA ILE A 221 16.02 -6.11 -17.59
C ILE A 221 16.59 -6.07 -16.17
N ALA A 222 17.85 -5.66 -16.04
CA ALA A 222 18.40 -5.25 -14.75
C ALA A 222 17.83 -3.87 -14.36
N SER A 223 17.25 -3.77 -13.16
CA SER A 223 16.64 -2.52 -12.69
C SER A 223 17.64 -1.37 -12.53
N GLY A 224 18.93 -1.65 -12.37
CA GLY A 224 19.99 -0.62 -12.36
C GLY A 224 20.16 0.12 -13.69
N ASN A 225 19.63 -0.41 -14.79
CA ASN A 225 19.72 0.19 -16.12
C ASN A 225 18.42 0.89 -16.53
N LEU A 226 17.56 1.26 -15.56
CA LEU A 226 16.21 1.74 -15.82
C LEU A 226 16.18 2.95 -16.77
N ALA A 227 17.09 3.91 -16.58
CA ALA A 227 17.17 5.12 -17.41
C ALA A 227 17.39 4.84 -18.90
N ASP A 228 18.07 3.73 -19.24
CA ASP A 228 18.37 3.37 -20.63
C ASP A 228 17.16 2.70 -21.33
N GLU A 229 16.15 2.30 -20.56
CA GLU A 229 15.07 1.43 -21.01
C GLU A 229 13.69 2.13 -20.99
N VAL A 230 13.55 3.20 -20.21
CA VAL A 230 12.28 3.94 -20.05
C VAL A 230 11.93 4.89 -21.20
N GLY A 231 12.87 5.18 -22.10
CA GLY A 231 12.62 6.07 -23.24
C GLY A 231 11.60 5.53 -24.25
N GLU A 232 11.37 4.22 -24.23
CA GLU A 232 10.48 3.53 -25.17
C GLU A 232 9.15 3.11 -24.55
N VAL A 233 8.89 3.40 -23.26
CA VAL A 233 7.71 2.87 -22.55
C VAL A 233 6.64 3.94 -22.37
N ASP A 234 5.38 3.53 -22.48
CA ASP A 234 4.22 4.38 -22.22
C ASP A 234 3.83 4.35 -20.74
N HIS A 235 4.12 3.24 -20.05
CA HIS A 235 3.83 3.04 -18.64
C HIS A 235 5.03 2.47 -17.87
N LEU A 236 5.46 3.14 -16.81
CA LEU A 236 6.44 2.64 -15.85
C LEU A 236 5.71 2.30 -14.54
N VAL A 237 5.72 1.02 -14.15
CA VAL A 237 4.99 0.54 -12.96
C VAL A 237 5.96 0.09 -11.88
N LEU A 238 5.84 0.64 -10.68
CA LEU A 238 6.66 0.26 -9.52
C LEU A 238 5.86 -0.66 -8.58
N ALA A 239 6.33 -1.89 -8.44
CA ALA A 239 5.75 -2.94 -7.61
C ALA A 239 6.83 -3.77 -6.88
N ALA A 240 8.04 -3.23 -6.72
CA ALA A 240 9.15 -3.90 -6.04
C ALA A 240 9.19 -3.55 -4.53
N PRO A 241 9.75 -4.43 -3.68
CA PRO A 241 10.00 -4.09 -2.28
C PRO A 241 10.95 -2.89 -2.14
N LEU A 242 10.77 -2.09 -1.09
CA LEU A 242 11.72 -1.04 -0.73
C LEU A 242 12.93 -1.64 0.00
N THR A 243 14.09 -1.42 -0.58
CA THR A 243 15.41 -1.89 -0.12
C THR A 243 16.43 -0.78 -0.35
N ALA A 244 17.67 -0.96 0.11
CA ALA A 244 18.76 -0.04 -0.24
C ALA A 244 18.97 0.09 -1.76
N ALA A 245 18.70 -0.97 -2.54
CA ALA A 245 18.89 -0.97 -3.98
C ALA A 245 17.70 -0.40 -4.79
N THR A 246 16.54 -0.24 -4.16
CA THR A 246 15.31 0.27 -4.83
C THR A 246 14.89 1.65 -4.34
N ARG A 247 15.49 2.15 -3.24
CA ARG A 247 15.32 3.53 -2.77
C ARG A 247 15.91 4.50 -3.80
N GLY A 248 15.11 5.49 -4.20
CA GLY A 248 15.51 6.48 -5.22
C GLY A 248 15.83 5.86 -6.59
N LEU A 249 15.29 4.66 -6.88
CA LEU A 249 15.54 3.98 -8.15
C LEU A 249 15.00 4.77 -9.35
N VAL A 250 13.89 5.49 -9.15
CA VAL A 250 13.35 6.45 -10.12
C VAL A 250 13.79 7.84 -9.69
N ASP A 251 14.99 8.22 -10.12
CA ASP A 251 15.58 9.53 -9.91
C ASP A 251 15.26 10.50 -11.07
N ALA A 252 15.82 11.71 -11.03
CA ALA A 252 15.70 12.69 -12.11
C ALA A 252 16.17 12.16 -13.47
N LYS A 253 17.25 11.36 -13.52
CA LYS A 253 17.76 10.80 -14.77
C LYS A 253 16.75 9.85 -15.41
N VAL A 254 16.11 8.98 -14.61
CA VAL A 254 15.06 8.09 -15.09
C VAL A 254 13.85 8.89 -15.58
N LEU A 255 13.39 9.86 -14.79
CA LEU A 255 12.22 10.68 -15.14
C LEU A 255 12.45 11.53 -16.41
N ASP A 256 13.64 12.09 -16.59
CA ASP A 256 14.00 12.86 -17.78
C ASP A 256 14.06 12.00 -19.05
N ALA A 257 14.50 10.74 -18.90
CA ALA A 257 14.57 9.76 -19.96
C ALA A 257 13.21 9.16 -20.33
N MET A 258 12.19 9.27 -19.46
CA MET A 258 10.84 8.81 -19.79
C MET A 258 10.27 9.56 -21.01
N LYS A 259 9.53 8.81 -21.84
CA LYS A 259 8.82 9.36 -23.00
C LYS A 259 7.85 10.48 -22.59
N PRO A 260 7.81 11.62 -23.28
CA PRO A 260 6.80 12.65 -23.02
C PRO A 260 5.38 12.10 -23.16
N GLY A 261 4.50 12.40 -22.19
CA GLY A 261 3.13 11.89 -22.09
C GLY A 261 3.01 10.48 -21.50
N SER A 262 4.12 9.86 -21.10
CA SER A 262 4.11 8.57 -20.41
C SER A 262 3.57 8.69 -18.98
N HIS A 263 3.34 7.53 -18.37
CA HIS A 263 2.64 7.41 -17.10
C HIS A 263 3.46 6.60 -16.09
N LEU A 264 3.81 7.24 -14.98
CA LEU A 264 4.39 6.56 -13.81
C LEU A 264 3.28 6.04 -12.91
N ILE A 265 3.34 4.78 -12.50
CA ILE A 265 2.40 4.19 -11.53
C ILE A 265 3.22 3.67 -10.36
N ASN A 266 3.03 4.22 -9.15
CA ASN A 266 3.70 3.74 -7.94
C ASN A 266 2.67 3.12 -6.99
N VAL A 267 2.73 1.78 -6.86
CA VAL A 267 1.97 0.96 -5.91
C VAL A 267 2.91 0.18 -4.98
N ALA A 268 4.19 0.59 -4.94
CA ALA A 268 5.22 -0.05 -4.13
C ALA A 268 5.44 0.72 -2.83
N ARG A 269 6.36 1.68 -2.85
CA ARG A 269 6.65 2.61 -1.74
C ARG A 269 7.03 3.98 -2.31
N GLY A 270 6.62 5.05 -1.64
CA GLY A 270 7.00 6.42 -2.03
C GLY A 270 8.51 6.58 -2.26
N PRO A 271 9.37 6.15 -1.31
CA PRO A 271 10.81 6.38 -1.40
C PRO A 271 11.55 5.64 -2.51
N MET A 272 10.86 4.87 -3.36
CA MET A 272 11.43 4.38 -4.60
C MET A 272 11.62 5.48 -5.65
N VAL A 273 10.92 6.60 -5.51
CA VAL A 273 10.95 7.74 -6.42
C VAL A 273 11.56 8.93 -5.69
N ASP A 274 12.43 9.68 -6.37
CA ASP A 274 12.81 11.02 -5.92
C ASP A 274 11.59 11.95 -6.09
N GLU A 275 10.93 12.28 -4.98
CA GLU A 275 9.70 13.07 -5.00
C GLU A 275 9.89 14.48 -5.55
N ALA A 276 11.05 15.10 -5.31
CA ALA A 276 11.34 16.44 -5.84
C ALA A 276 11.51 16.39 -7.37
N ALA A 277 12.21 15.38 -7.88
CA ALA A 277 12.34 15.17 -9.31
C ALA A 277 10.97 14.83 -9.96
N LEU A 278 10.15 14.03 -9.29
CA LEU A 278 8.79 13.70 -9.74
C LEU A 278 7.92 14.96 -9.85
N LEU A 279 7.93 15.82 -8.83
CA LEU A 279 7.19 17.08 -8.83
C LEU A 279 7.58 17.96 -10.01
N ASN A 280 8.88 18.10 -10.31
CA ASN A 280 9.35 18.86 -11.47
C ASN A 280 8.83 18.26 -12.78
N ALA A 281 8.96 16.95 -12.97
CA ALA A 281 8.49 16.27 -14.18
C ALA A 281 6.97 16.40 -14.39
N LEU A 282 6.20 16.39 -13.30
CA LEU A 282 4.76 16.63 -13.32
C LEU A 282 4.42 18.08 -13.63
N GLN A 283 5.07 19.05 -12.98
CA GLN A 283 4.86 20.49 -13.21
C GLN A 283 5.13 20.88 -14.67
N ASP A 284 6.19 20.31 -15.26
CA ASP A 284 6.54 20.47 -16.68
C ASP A 284 5.58 19.73 -17.63
N ARG A 285 4.62 18.96 -17.08
CA ARG A 285 3.67 18.10 -17.82
C ARG A 285 4.37 17.11 -18.73
N ARG A 286 5.61 16.75 -18.40
CA ARG A 286 6.39 15.77 -19.16
C ARG A 286 5.77 14.40 -19.04
N ILE A 287 5.32 14.04 -17.85
CA ILE A 287 4.68 12.77 -17.54
C ILE A 287 3.37 12.99 -16.78
N ALA A 288 2.56 11.94 -16.69
CA ALA A 288 1.50 11.82 -15.69
C ALA A 288 1.92 10.80 -14.62
N ALA A 289 1.25 10.82 -13.46
CA ALA A 289 1.51 9.84 -12.41
C ALA A 289 0.23 9.37 -11.72
N THR A 290 0.18 8.09 -11.36
CA THR A 290 -0.77 7.54 -10.38
C THR A 290 0.03 7.06 -9.18
N LEU A 291 -0.22 7.66 -8.01
CA LEU A 291 0.52 7.44 -6.77
C LEU A 291 -0.45 6.92 -5.71
N ASP A 292 -0.21 5.69 -5.24
CA ASP A 292 -0.92 5.12 -4.11
C ASP A 292 -0.11 5.20 -2.81
N VAL A 293 1.17 5.52 -2.91
CA VAL A 293 2.15 5.48 -1.81
C VAL A 293 3.05 6.70 -1.83
N PHE A 294 3.52 7.14 -0.66
CA PHE A 294 4.21 8.42 -0.48
C PHE A 294 5.40 8.30 0.47
N ASP A 295 6.30 9.29 0.45
CA ASP A 295 7.45 9.31 1.37
C ASP A 295 6.99 9.47 2.82
N ARG A 296 5.96 10.29 3.01
CA ARG A 296 5.28 10.49 4.28
C ARG A 296 3.82 10.08 4.13
N GLU A 297 3.40 9.14 4.97
CA GLU A 297 2.03 8.64 5.01
C GLU A 297 1.45 8.81 6.43
N PRO A 298 0.26 9.42 6.59
CA PRO A 298 -0.58 10.02 5.55
C PRO A 298 0.07 11.23 4.84
N LEU A 299 -0.27 11.44 3.57
CA LEU A 299 0.21 12.59 2.80
C LEU A 299 -0.31 13.90 3.44
N PRO A 300 0.57 14.85 3.82
CA PRO A 300 0.14 16.11 4.44
C PRO A 300 -0.86 16.88 3.57
N PRO A 301 -1.89 17.52 4.15
CA PRO A 301 -2.90 18.27 3.37
C PRO A 301 -2.34 19.44 2.54
N ASP A 302 -1.19 19.99 2.94
CA ASP A 302 -0.48 21.08 2.28
C ASP A 302 0.61 20.59 1.29
N HIS A 303 0.68 19.28 1.04
CA HIS A 303 1.70 18.70 0.19
C HIS A 303 1.50 19.08 -1.30
N PRO A 304 2.54 19.51 -2.04
CA PRO A 304 2.40 19.99 -3.42
C PRO A 304 1.94 18.94 -4.43
N LEU A 305 2.08 17.64 -4.12
CA LEU A 305 1.57 16.55 -4.98
C LEU A 305 0.05 16.62 -5.17
N TRP A 306 -0.71 17.17 -4.22
CA TRP A 306 -2.16 17.31 -4.36
C TRP A 306 -2.56 18.16 -5.57
N ASP A 307 -1.77 19.18 -5.86
CA ASP A 307 -2.03 20.13 -6.95
C ASP A 307 -1.20 19.84 -8.20
N ALA A 308 -0.32 18.83 -8.16
CA ALA A 308 0.55 18.50 -9.28
C ALA A 308 -0.26 18.12 -10.54
N PRO A 309 0.01 18.75 -11.70
CA PRO A 309 -0.69 18.42 -12.92
C PRO A 309 -0.32 17.00 -13.37
N GLY A 310 -1.29 16.25 -13.90
CA GLY A 310 -1.10 14.85 -14.28
C GLY A 310 -1.05 13.84 -13.11
N ALA A 311 -0.95 14.27 -11.84
CA ALA A 311 -0.99 13.38 -10.68
C ALA A 311 -2.41 12.89 -10.32
N THR A 312 -2.56 11.59 -10.06
CA THR A 312 -3.73 10.97 -9.45
C THR A 312 -3.29 10.31 -8.14
N ILE A 313 -3.91 10.68 -7.03
CA ILE A 313 -3.53 10.24 -5.68
C ILE A 313 -4.61 9.33 -5.11
N THR A 314 -4.18 8.19 -4.55
CA THR A 314 -5.00 7.32 -3.70
C THR A 314 -4.25 7.03 -2.41
N ALA A 315 -4.99 6.77 -1.32
CA ALA A 315 -4.42 6.71 0.03
C ALA A 315 -4.05 5.28 0.43
N HIS A 316 -3.01 4.72 -0.21
CA HIS A 316 -2.46 3.38 0.07
C HIS A 316 -3.53 2.29 0.10
N MET A 317 -4.36 2.26 -0.93
CA MET A 317 -5.55 1.41 -0.98
C MET A 317 -5.62 0.50 -2.21
N SER A 318 -4.59 0.46 -3.05
CA SER A 318 -4.58 -0.36 -4.27
C SER A 318 -4.83 -1.85 -4.02
N GLY A 319 -4.46 -2.36 -2.84
CA GLY A 319 -4.68 -3.74 -2.41
C GLY A 319 -5.99 -4.00 -1.64
N ASP A 320 -6.67 -2.95 -1.16
CA ASP A 320 -7.66 -3.04 -0.09
C ASP A 320 -9.08 -3.23 -0.61
N VAL A 321 -9.38 -4.44 -1.10
CA VAL A 321 -10.73 -4.80 -1.58
C VAL A 321 -11.66 -5.24 -0.44
N ILE A 322 -12.97 -4.97 -0.54
CA ILE A 322 -13.94 -5.41 0.48
C ILE A 322 -13.74 -6.91 0.82
N GLY A 323 -13.47 -7.21 2.09
CA GLY A 323 -13.15 -8.56 2.58
C GLY A 323 -11.65 -8.89 2.72
N TRP A 324 -10.73 -8.00 2.31
CA TRP A 324 -9.28 -8.24 2.39
C TRP A 324 -8.80 -8.58 3.81
N ARG A 325 -9.39 -7.95 4.84
CA ARG A 325 -9.09 -8.21 6.26
C ARG A 325 -9.42 -9.63 6.69
N ASP A 326 -10.49 -10.23 6.15
CA ASP A 326 -10.84 -11.62 6.42
C ASP A 326 -9.82 -12.60 5.84
N VAL A 327 -9.30 -12.29 4.65
CA VAL A 327 -8.27 -13.09 3.97
C VAL A 327 -6.96 -13.04 4.77
N LEU A 328 -6.56 -11.86 5.26
CA LEU A 328 -5.39 -11.73 6.14
C LEU A 328 -5.54 -12.51 7.45
N ALA A 329 -6.69 -12.36 8.12
CA ALA A 329 -6.97 -13.10 9.34
C ALA A 329 -6.92 -14.61 9.11
N ALA A 330 -7.49 -15.10 8.00
CA ALA A 330 -7.42 -16.51 7.63
C ALA A 330 -5.98 -16.98 7.35
N GLN A 331 -5.18 -16.18 6.66
CA GLN A 331 -3.78 -16.51 6.36
C GLN A 331 -2.92 -16.58 7.63
N PHE A 332 -3.11 -15.65 8.56
CA PHE A 332 -2.45 -15.72 9.86
C PHE A 332 -2.83 -17.00 10.60
N VAL A 333 -4.12 -17.35 10.63
CA VAL A 333 -4.60 -18.56 11.30
C VAL A 333 -4.01 -19.84 10.68
N ASP A 334 -3.91 -19.93 9.34
CA ASP A 334 -3.24 -21.06 8.67
C ASP A 334 -1.78 -21.18 9.13
N ASN A 335 -1.04 -20.07 9.18
CA ASN A 335 0.33 -20.08 9.69
C ASN A 335 0.42 -20.38 11.20
N LEU A 336 -0.56 -19.94 12.00
CA LEU A 336 -0.61 -20.24 13.42
C LEU A 336 -0.81 -21.73 13.68
N GLN A 337 -1.70 -22.37 12.93
CA GLN A 337 -1.92 -23.82 12.99
C GLN A 337 -0.65 -24.59 12.60
N ARG A 338 0.04 -24.17 11.53
CA ARG A 338 1.35 -24.72 11.13
C ARG A 338 2.39 -24.57 12.24
N TRP A 339 2.48 -23.38 12.82
CA TRP A 339 3.41 -23.08 13.90
C TRP A 339 3.18 -23.98 15.12
N GLN A 340 1.93 -24.14 15.56
CA GLN A 340 1.56 -25.02 16.68
C GLN A 340 1.89 -26.49 16.39
N ALA A 341 1.77 -26.92 15.13
CA ALA A 341 2.09 -28.28 14.70
C ALA A 341 3.59 -28.51 14.42
N GLY A 342 4.44 -27.47 14.51
CA GLY A 342 5.85 -27.55 14.14
C GLY A 342 6.08 -27.71 12.63
N GLU A 343 5.08 -27.39 11.81
CA GLU A 343 5.18 -27.42 10.35
C GLU A 343 5.86 -26.17 9.80
N PRO A 344 6.46 -26.24 8.60
CA PRO A 344 6.99 -25.06 7.92
C PRO A 344 5.91 -23.99 7.73
N LEU A 345 6.25 -22.76 8.15
CA LEU A 345 5.43 -21.58 7.89
C LEU A 345 5.48 -21.20 6.41
N ARG A 346 4.39 -20.65 5.91
CA ARG A 346 4.31 -20.05 4.58
C ARG A 346 4.78 -18.60 4.62
N ASN A 347 5.19 -18.10 3.46
CA ASN A 347 5.53 -16.69 3.26
C ASN A 347 6.68 -16.21 4.16
N VAL A 348 7.66 -17.08 4.42
CA VAL A 348 8.84 -16.72 5.23
C VAL A 348 9.70 -15.71 4.49
N VAL A 349 9.91 -14.57 5.13
CA VAL A 349 10.70 -13.45 4.63
C VAL A 349 12.18 -13.71 4.89
N ASP A 350 13.01 -13.52 3.87
CA ASP A 350 14.44 -13.37 4.09
C ASP A 350 14.70 -11.98 4.68
N LYS A 351 15.05 -11.95 5.97
CA LYS A 351 15.25 -10.69 6.72
C LYS A 351 16.46 -9.88 6.24
N LYS A 352 17.39 -10.46 5.49
CA LYS A 352 18.52 -9.72 4.90
C LYS A 352 18.11 -9.08 3.59
N LEU A 353 17.32 -9.78 2.77
CA LEU A 353 16.82 -9.25 1.51
C LEU A 353 15.62 -8.30 1.70
N GLY A 354 14.81 -8.51 2.73
CA GLY A 354 13.60 -7.72 3.01
C GLY A 354 12.35 -8.15 2.21
N TYR A 355 12.36 -9.35 1.66
CA TYR A 355 11.25 -9.93 0.89
C TYR A 355 11.36 -11.47 0.83
N ILE A 356 10.34 -12.14 0.30
CA ILE A 356 10.36 -13.59 0.09
C ILE A 356 11.17 -13.92 -1.17
N PRO A 357 12.27 -14.70 -1.09
CA PRO A 357 13.05 -15.09 -2.27
C PRO A 357 12.21 -15.95 -3.23
N SER A 358 12.41 -15.76 -4.54
CA SER A 358 11.76 -16.60 -5.55
C SER A 358 12.17 -18.07 -5.36
N GLY A 359 11.18 -18.96 -5.21
CA GLY A 359 11.39 -20.41 -5.05
C GLY A 359 11.27 -20.91 -3.60
N ALA A 360 11.16 -20.04 -2.61
CA ALA A 360 10.69 -20.42 -1.28
C ALA A 360 9.19 -20.75 -1.38
N ARG A 361 8.82 -22.03 -1.18
CA ARG A 361 7.43 -22.49 -1.17
C ARG A 361 6.84 -22.44 0.23
#